data_AF-A0A2S3ZXZ0-F1
#
_entry.id   AF-A0A2S3ZXZ0-F1
#
_cell.length_a   1.000
_cell.length_b   1.000
_cell.length_c   1.000
_cell.angle_alpha   90.00
_cell.angle_beta   90.00
_cell.angle_gamma   90.00
#
_symmetry.space_group_name_H-M   'P 1'
#
loop_
_entity.id
_entity.type
_entity.pdbx_description
1 polymer ?
#
loop_
_entity_poly.entity_id
_entity_poly.type
_entity_poly.pdbx_seq_one_letter_code
_entity_poly.pdbx_strand_id
1 'polypeptide(L)'
;MTDTELRMTDHELLGLLAMTPTESAAVTLGLLRLDQHTDNELLTNAGITTLMVRGLAELQGEKIVPLEKCSIVASVLSQAQEWLEISLTTPTTNHVLFTVGSNVGAVLLSLSPLGVHEVQPIESGPAMVELALHLTQEYLAGAAEGLPATAVIRRLRTGSEPVVAQLTAEETGEWVLRSGSESEFTQTSLPQDEATAAFKAALA
;
A
#
# COMPACT_ATOMS: atom_id res chain seq x y z
N MET A 1 -14.29 -16.89 14.33
CA MET A 1 -13.58 -15.77 13.68
C MET A 1 -12.71 -16.41 12.62
N THR A 2 -12.82 -16.00 11.37
CA THR A 2 -12.01 -16.55 10.27
C THR A 2 -10.54 -16.23 10.54
N ASP A 3 -9.74 -17.28 10.66
CA ASP A 3 -8.36 -17.33 11.15
C ASP A 3 -7.33 -16.76 10.13
N THR A 4 -7.73 -15.76 9.34
CA THR A 4 -7.07 -15.44 8.07
C THR A 4 -6.51 -14.02 8.03
N GLU A 5 -7.14 -13.06 8.71
CA GLU A 5 -6.80 -11.64 8.56
C GLU A 5 -5.82 -11.16 9.64
N LEU A 6 -4.62 -10.74 9.20
CA LEU A 6 -3.63 -10.13 10.07
C LEU A 6 -3.90 -8.64 10.17
N ARG A 7 -4.12 -8.14 11.38
CA ARG A 7 -4.20 -6.70 11.65
C ARG A 7 -2.98 -6.22 12.42
N MET A 8 -2.39 -5.13 11.95
CA MET A 8 -1.19 -4.54 12.54
C MET A 8 -1.41 -3.06 12.82
N THR A 9 -0.92 -2.59 13.97
CA THR A 9 -0.93 -1.16 14.27
C THR A 9 0.28 -0.44 13.67
N ASP A 10 0.24 0.90 13.64
CA ASP A 10 1.39 1.73 13.25
C ASP A 10 2.67 1.35 14.03
N HIS A 11 2.57 1.23 15.35
CA HIS A 11 3.71 0.90 16.20
C HIS A 11 4.16 -0.55 16.01
N GLU A 12 3.26 -1.48 15.73
CA GLU A 12 3.65 -2.85 15.40
C GLU A 12 4.37 -2.93 14.06
N LEU A 13 3.95 -2.18 13.03
CA LEU A 13 4.68 -2.09 11.75
C LEU A 13 6.05 -1.43 11.94
N LEU A 14 6.12 -0.36 12.74
CA LEU A 14 7.38 0.27 13.12
C LEU A 14 8.32 -0.71 13.83
N GLY A 15 7.82 -1.42 14.85
CA GLY A 15 8.57 -2.41 15.61
C GLY A 15 9.00 -3.59 14.74
N LEU A 16 8.13 -4.08 13.87
CA LEU A 16 8.42 -5.18 12.94
C LEU A 16 9.57 -4.81 12.00
N LEU A 17 9.52 -3.62 11.40
CA LEU A 17 10.54 -3.15 10.47
C LEU A 17 11.86 -2.77 11.17
N ALA A 18 11.80 -2.37 12.45
CA ALA A 18 12.98 -2.15 13.26
C ALA A 18 13.75 -3.44 13.57
N MET A 19 13.10 -4.62 13.57
CA MET A 19 13.78 -5.92 13.76
C MET A 19 14.67 -6.29 12.56
N THR A 20 14.39 -5.77 11.36
CA THR A 20 15.15 -6.04 10.13
C THR A 20 15.34 -4.74 9.34
N PRO A 21 16.23 -3.85 9.81
CA PRO A 21 16.45 -2.55 9.20
C PRO A 21 17.16 -2.70 7.85
N THR A 22 16.51 -2.24 6.80
CA THR A 22 16.99 -2.26 5.42
C THR A 22 16.56 -0.96 4.72
N GLU A 23 17.12 -0.68 3.55
CA GLU A 23 16.66 0.46 2.73
C GLU A 23 15.18 0.30 2.33
N SER A 24 14.74 -0.91 1.96
CA SER A 24 13.34 -1.19 1.63
C SER A 24 12.39 -1.01 2.82
N ALA A 25 12.84 -1.38 4.03
CA ALA A 25 12.09 -1.11 5.25
C ALA A 25 11.94 0.40 5.49
N ALA A 26 13.01 1.18 5.28
CA ALA A 26 12.95 2.64 5.38
C ALA A 26 12.00 3.27 4.36
N VAL A 27 12.02 2.82 3.10
CA VAL A 27 11.06 3.26 2.07
C VAL A 27 9.63 2.94 2.49
N THR A 28 9.40 1.72 2.98
CA THR A 28 8.07 1.31 3.46
C THR A 28 7.59 2.19 4.62
N LEU A 29 8.45 2.48 5.60
CA LEU A 29 8.12 3.39 6.69
C LEU A 29 7.82 4.80 6.18
N GLY A 30 8.58 5.32 5.22
CA GLY A 30 8.32 6.63 4.62
C GLY A 30 6.97 6.69 3.89
N LEU A 31 6.62 5.65 3.13
CA LEU A 31 5.32 5.55 2.45
C LEU A 31 4.15 5.50 3.43
N LEU A 32 4.34 4.81 4.56
CA LEU A 32 3.36 4.76 5.65
C LEU A 32 3.38 6.00 6.56
N ARG A 33 4.31 6.95 6.33
CA ARG A 33 4.55 8.11 7.20
C ARG A 33 4.80 7.69 8.64
N LEU A 34 5.68 6.71 8.82
CA LEU A 34 6.16 6.21 10.11
C LEU A 34 7.65 6.48 10.31
N ASP A 35 8.34 6.97 9.29
CA ASP A 35 9.77 7.29 9.30
C ASP A 35 10.10 8.40 10.30
N GLN A 36 9.19 9.35 10.55
CA GLN A 36 9.40 10.37 11.58
C GLN A 36 9.45 9.82 13.02
N HIS A 37 9.18 8.53 13.21
CA HIS A 37 9.14 7.87 14.52
C HIS A 37 10.25 6.83 14.72
N THR A 38 11.15 6.63 13.76
CA THR A 38 12.20 5.61 13.85
C THR A 38 13.15 5.80 15.03
N ASP A 39 13.42 7.05 15.41
CA ASP A 39 14.30 7.39 16.53
C ASP A 39 13.56 7.38 17.89
N ASN A 40 12.24 7.11 17.89
CA ASN A 40 11.46 7.02 19.11
C ASN A 40 11.49 5.60 19.68
N GLU A 41 12.53 5.30 20.46
CA GLU A 41 12.73 3.99 21.10
C GLU A 41 11.51 3.52 21.91
N LEU A 42 10.77 4.44 22.55
CA LEU A 42 9.58 4.09 23.32
C LEU A 42 8.48 3.54 22.42
N LEU A 43 8.25 4.17 21.25
CA LEU A 43 7.22 3.72 20.31
C LEU A 43 7.62 2.40 19.63
N THR A 44 8.88 2.26 19.25
CA THR A 44 9.43 1.02 18.69
C THR A 44 9.30 -0.13 19.69
N ASN A 45 9.66 0.10 20.96
CA ASN A 45 9.53 -0.91 22.03
C ASN A 45 8.06 -1.24 22.32
N ALA A 46 7.14 -0.27 22.26
CA ALA A 46 5.71 -0.54 22.36
C ALA A 46 5.22 -1.45 21.23
N GLY A 47 5.69 -1.22 19.99
CA GLY A 47 5.50 -2.10 18.84
C GLY A 47 5.93 -3.53 19.10
N ILE A 48 7.21 -3.69 19.42
CA ILE A 48 7.84 -4.99 19.65
C ILE A 48 7.15 -5.75 20.78
N THR A 49 6.88 -5.10 21.92
CA THR A 49 6.23 -5.74 23.06
C THR A 49 4.78 -6.13 22.76
N THR A 50 4.07 -5.34 21.97
CA THR A 50 2.70 -5.68 21.54
C THR A 50 2.70 -6.91 20.61
N LEU A 51 3.64 -6.99 19.66
CA LEU A 51 3.83 -8.18 18.83
C LEU A 51 4.07 -9.43 19.69
N MET A 52 4.91 -9.33 20.73
CA MET A 52 5.17 -10.44 21.64
C MET A 52 3.94 -10.85 22.44
N VAL A 53 3.22 -9.88 23.03
CA VAL A 53 2.00 -10.15 23.82
C VAL A 53 0.91 -10.80 22.95
N ARG A 54 0.84 -10.44 21.67
CA ARG A 54 -0.09 -11.03 20.70
C ARG A 54 0.38 -12.37 20.13
N GLY A 55 1.56 -12.86 20.50
CA GLY A 55 2.13 -14.10 19.97
C GLY A 55 2.57 -14.02 18.51
N LEU A 56 2.83 -12.80 18.01
CA LEU A 56 3.30 -12.54 16.64
C LEU A 56 4.83 -12.39 16.56
N ALA A 57 5.51 -12.33 17.70
CA ALA A 57 6.95 -12.35 17.81
C ALA A 57 7.38 -13.08 19.10
N GLU A 58 8.60 -13.60 19.14
CA GLU A 58 9.16 -14.25 20.32
C GLU A 58 10.63 -13.89 20.53
N LEU A 59 11.12 -14.15 21.75
CA LEU A 59 12.54 -14.06 22.05
C LEU A 59 13.24 -15.36 21.63
N GLN A 60 14.14 -15.26 20.66
CA GLN A 60 15.01 -16.33 20.22
C GLN A 60 16.46 -15.99 20.58
N GLY A 61 16.93 -16.50 21.73
CA GLY A 61 18.21 -16.12 22.30
C GLY A 61 18.19 -14.67 22.79
N GLU A 62 19.02 -13.81 22.19
CA GLU A 62 19.10 -12.38 22.52
C GLU A 62 18.34 -11.49 21.51
N LYS A 63 17.65 -12.09 20.54
CA LYS A 63 16.92 -11.37 19.49
C LYS A 63 15.43 -11.62 19.57
N ILE A 64 14.65 -10.61 19.23
CA ILE A 64 13.21 -10.76 19.04
C ILE A 64 12.97 -11.01 17.55
N VAL A 65 12.24 -12.07 17.23
CA VAL A 65 11.97 -12.50 15.86
C VAL A 65 10.47 -12.61 15.60
N PRO A 66 9.98 -12.23 14.42
CA PRO A 66 8.57 -12.38 14.07
C PRO A 66 8.23 -13.84 13.77
N LEU A 67 6.98 -14.22 14.06
CA LEU A 67 6.45 -15.58 13.91
C LEU A 67 5.46 -15.69 12.75
N GLU A 68 5.38 -16.89 12.18
CA GLU A 68 4.36 -17.29 11.18
C GLU A 68 4.07 -16.22 10.11
N LYS A 69 2.82 -15.75 10.03
CA LYS A 69 2.36 -14.73 9.07
C LYS A 69 3.10 -13.40 9.25
N CYS A 70 3.46 -13.04 10.48
CA CYS A 70 4.20 -11.81 10.76
C CYS A 70 5.64 -11.88 10.20
N SER A 71 6.25 -13.08 10.20
CA SER A 71 7.56 -13.32 9.59
C SER A 71 7.55 -13.10 8.07
N ILE A 72 6.47 -13.54 7.41
CA ILE A 72 6.26 -13.32 5.97
C ILE A 72 6.12 -11.82 5.69
N VAL A 73 5.27 -11.11 6.45
CA VAL A 73 5.08 -9.66 6.29
C VAL A 73 6.40 -8.91 6.50
N ALA A 74 7.14 -9.23 7.56
CA ALA A 74 8.45 -8.62 7.83
C ALA A 74 9.40 -8.83 6.64
N SER A 75 9.45 -10.06 6.12
CA SER A 75 10.33 -10.41 5.01
C SER A 75 9.96 -9.65 3.73
N VAL A 76 8.65 -9.56 3.40
CA VAL A 76 8.17 -8.84 2.23
C VAL A 76 8.48 -7.36 2.33
N LEU A 77 8.14 -6.72 3.44
CA LEU A 77 8.31 -5.27 3.60
C LEU A 77 9.80 -4.87 3.68
N SER A 78 10.64 -5.65 4.37
CA SER A 78 12.08 -5.38 4.46
C SER A 78 12.88 -5.78 3.21
N GLN A 79 12.28 -6.48 2.24
CA GLN A 79 12.95 -6.86 0.99
C GLN A 79 12.19 -6.38 -0.25
N ALA A 80 11.27 -5.43 -0.06
CA ALA A 80 10.44 -4.91 -1.11
C ALA A 80 11.27 -4.25 -2.22
N GLN A 81 10.83 -4.48 -3.45
CA GLN A 81 11.40 -3.91 -4.68
C GLN A 81 10.37 -3.08 -5.45
N GLU A 82 9.10 -3.20 -5.07
CA GLU A 82 7.98 -2.55 -5.73
C GLU A 82 6.89 -2.18 -4.71
N TRP A 83 6.36 -0.98 -4.84
CA TRP A 83 5.27 -0.45 -4.03
C TRP A 83 4.24 0.20 -4.94
N LEU A 84 2.95 -0.02 -4.67
CA LEU A 84 1.87 0.76 -5.25
C LEU A 84 1.07 1.38 -4.11
N GLU A 85 0.98 2.71 -4.10
CA GLU A 85 0.03 3.46 -3.30
C GLU A 85 -1.23 3.67 -4.15
N ILE A 86 -2.38 3.22 -3.65
CA ILE A 86 -3.67 3.28 -4.31
C ILE A 86 -4.58 4.15 -3.46
N SER A 87 -4.95 5.32 -3.97
CA SER A 87 -5.91 6.22 -3.30
C SER A 87 -7.22 6.21 -4.06
N LEU A 88 -8.32 5.94 -3.37
CA LEU A 88 -9.67 5.91 -3.92
C LEU A 88 -10.51 6.95 -3.16
N THR A 89 -10.98 7.99 -3.86
CA THR A 89 -11.66 9.14 -3.27
C THR A 89 -13.01 9.38 -3.92
N THR A 90 -14.03 9.63 -3.12
CA THR A 90 -15.33 10.20 -3.54
C THR A 90 -15.58 11.49 -2.74
N PRO A 91 -16.71 12.20 -2.91
CA PRO A 91 -17.02 13.36 -2.08
C PRO A 91 -17.13 13.05 -0.57
N THR A 92 -17.36 11.80 -0.18
CA THR A 92 -17.60 11.43 1.22
C THR A 92 -16.64 10.38 1.79
N THR A 93 -15.86 9.70 0.94
CA THR A 93 -14.93 8.66 1.36
C THR A 93 -13.54 8.85 0.77
N ASN A 94 -12.54 8.38 1.51
CA ASN A 94 -11.15 8.29 1.08
C ASN A 94 -10.56 7.00 1.62
N HIS A 95 -10.11 6.13 0.71
CA HIS A 95 -9.45 4.87 1.03
C HIS A 95 -8.02 4.90 0.49
N VAL A 96 -7.07 4.51 1.33
CA VAL A 96 -5.67 4.38 0.94
C VAL A 96 -5.24 2.94 1.16
N LEU A 97 -4.79 2.31 0.08
CA LEU A 97 -4.29 0.95 0.07
C LEU A 97 -2.84 0.95 -0.42
N PHE A 98 -2.03 0.02 0.07
CA PHE A 98 -0.68 -0.20 -0.42
C PHE A 98 -0.50 -1.65 -0.85
N THR A 99 0.00 -1.89 -2.04
CA THR A 99 0.57 -3.20 -2.35
C THR A 99 2.08 -3.12 -2.27
N VAL A 100 2.71 -4.06 -1.58
CA VAL A 100 4.17 -4.13 -1.43
C VAL A 100 4.65 -5.48 -1.91
N GLY A 101 5.62 -5.48 -2.82
CA GLY A 101 6.10 -6.65 -3.54
C GLY A 101 7.59 -6.88 -3.36
N SER A 102 7.96 -8.14 -3.17
CA SER A 102 9.33 -8.62 -3.05
C SER A 102 9.49 -9.96 -3.78
N ASN A 103 10.73 -10.47 -3.86
CA ASN A 103 10.99 -11.80 -4.42
C ASN A 103 10.42 -12.95 -3.56
N VAL A 104 10.10 -12.69 -2.29
CA VAL A 104 9.55 -13.70 -1.37
C VAL A 104 8.02 -13.67 -1.26
N GLY A 105 7.36 -12.69 -1.89
CA GLY A 105 5.91 -12.54 -1.89
C GLY A 105 5.46 -11.09 -1.97
N ALA A 106 4.15 -10.88 -1.91
CA ALA A 106 3.53 -9.56 -1.88
C ALA A 106 2.39 -9.49 -0.87
N VAL A 107 2.10 -8.29 -0.38
CA VAL A 107 1.02 -8.00 0.57
C VAL A 107 0.23 -6.77 0.13
N LEU A 108 -1.07 -6.77 0.42
CA LEU A 108 -1.96 -5.62 0.41
C LEU A 108 -2.12 -5.12 1.85
N LEU A 109 -1.88 -3.84 2.08
CA LEU A 109 -2.18 -3.13 3.32
C LEU A 109 -3.35 -2.18 3.08
N SER A 110 -4.44 -2.36 3.82
CA SER A 110 -5.54 -1.39 3.86
C SER A 110 -5.31 -0.44 5.02
N LEU A 111 -5.07 0.85 4.75
CA LEU A 111 -4.75 1.80 5.80
C LEU A 111 -6.00 2.38 6.45
N SER A 112 -6.04 2.30 7.78
CA SER A 112 -7.03 2.98 8.58
C SER A 112 -6.47 4.30 9.14
N PRO A 113 -7.27 5.37 9.18
CA PRO A 113 -6.89 6.60 9.88
C PRO A 113 -6.74 6.42 11.40
N LEU A 114 -7.17 5.27 11.95
CA LEU A 114 -7.03 4.93 13.36
C LEU A 114 -5.69 4.22 13.69
N GLY A 115 -4.81 4.05 12.71
CA GLY A 115 -3.50 3.40 12.91
C GLY A 115 -3.59 1.89 13.14
N VAL A 116 -4.63 1.25 12.58
CA VAL A 116 -4.83 -0.21 12.58
C VAL A 116 -5.10 -0.69 11.16
N HIS A 117 -4.15 -1.39 10.58
CA HIS A 117 -4.13 -1.75 9.16
C HIS A 117 -4.42 -3.23 8.98
N GLU A 118 -5.18 -3.55 7.95
CA GLU A 118 -5.39 -4.94 7.53
C GLU A 118 -4.30 -5.32 6.55
N VAL A 119 -3.69 -6.49 6.76
CA VAL A 119 -2.61 -7.02 5.93
C VAL A 119 -3.07 -8.35 5.35
N GLN A 120 -3.07 -8.42 4.03
CA GLN A 120 -3.52 -9.59 3.28
C GLN A 120 -2.42 -10.03 2.29
N PRO A 121 -2.06 -11.32 2.24
CA PRO A 121 -1.14 -11.81 1.21
C PRO A 121 -1.83 -11.73 -0.16
N ILE A 122 -1.05 -11.34 -1.18
CA ILE A 122 -1.51 -11.26 -2.57
C ILE A 122 -0.48 -11.91 -3.49
N GLU A 123 -0.86 -12.13 -4.75
CA GLU A 123 0.08 -12.54 -5.78
C GLU A 123 1.05 -11.41 -6.13
N SER A 124 2.33 -11.75 -6.34
CA SER A 124 3.39 -10.78 -6.58
C SER A 124 3.59 -10.45 -8.07
N GLY A 125 4.40 -9.40 -8.33
CA GLY A 125 4.77 -9.01 -9.69
C GLY A 125 3.59 -8.40 -10.46
N PRO A 126 3.33 -8.83 -11.71
CA PRO A 126 2.26 -8.23 -12.53
C PRO A 126 0.88 -8.23 -11.85
N ALA A 127 0.59 -9.24 -11.02
CA ALA A 127 -0.68 -9.36 -10.33
C ALA A 127 -0.96 -8.21 -9.36
N MET A 128 0.06 -7.53 -8.83
CA MET A 128 -0.11 -6.35 -7.97
C MET A 128 -0.74 -5.19 -8.74
N VAL A 129 -0.24 -4.93 -9.96
CA VAL A 129 -0.79 -3.89 -10.84
C VAL A 129 -2.19 -4.27 -11.29
N GLU A 130 -2.43 -5.52 -11.68
CA GLU A 130 -3.78 -5.96 -12.07
C GLU A 130 -4.78 -5.83 -10.91
N LEU A 131 -4.38 -6.14 -9.68
CA LEU A 131 -5.22 -5.94 -8.50
C LEU A 131 -5.54 -4.45 -8.30
N ALA A 132 -4.54 -3.57 -8.38
CA ALA A 132 -4.75 -2.13 -8.24
C ALA A 132 -5.70 -1.57 -9.31
N LEU A 133 -5.55 -2.05 -10.56
CA LEU A 133 -6.43 -1.70 -11.67
C LEU A 133 -7.85 -2.22 -11.47
N HIS A 134 -8.00 -3.45 -11.00
CA HIS A 134 -9.31 -4.04 -10.72
C HIS A 134 -10.03 -3.24 -9.62
N LEU A 135 -9.37 -2.96 -8.51
CA LEU A 135 -9.93 -2.15 -7.41
C LEU A 135 -10.34 -0.75 -7.89
N THR A 136 -9.50 -0.12 -8.71
CA THR A 136 -9.81 1.19 -9.32
C THR A 136 -11.04 1.12 -10.23
N GLN A 137 -11.13 0.12 -11.09
CA GLN A 137 -12.26 -0.03 -12.02
C GLN A 137 -13.58 -0.23 -11.27
N GLU A 138 -13.60 -1.15 -10.30
CA GLU A 138 -14.78 -1.42 -9.49
C GLU A 138 -15.21 -0.17 -8.71
N TYR A 139 -14.26 0.55 -8.13
CA TYR A 139 -14.53 1.77 -7.37
C TYR A 139 -15.13 2.88 -8.25
N LEU A 140 -14.53 3.14 -9.41
CA LEU A 140 -15.00 4.19 -10.32
C LEU A 140 -16.30 3.84 -11.03
N ALA A 141 -16.49 2.57 -11.41
CA ALA A 141 -17.73 2.10 -12.06
C ALA A 141 -18.90 2.06 -11.08
N GLY A 142 -18.63 1.69 -9.82
CA GLY A 142 -19.64 1.67 -8.76
C GLY A 142 -20.01 3.07 -8.29
N ALA A 143 -19.01 3.93 -8.05
CA ALA A 143 -19.14 5.29 -7.53
C ALA A 143 -20.23 5.43 -6.46
N ALA A 144 -20.32 4.46 -5.55
CA ALA A 144 -21.48 4.27 -4.67
C ALA A 144 -21.69 5.48 -3.74
N GLU A 145 -20.61 6.17 -3.39
CA GLU A 145 -20.57 7.34 -2.54
C GLU A 145 -20.62 8.67 -3.30
N GLY A 146 -20.84 8.62 -4.62
CA GLY A 146 -21.07 9.76 -5.49
C GLY A 146 -19.91 10.09 -6.43
N LEU A 147 -20.19 11.00 -7.36
CA LEU A 147 -19.24 11.57 -8.30
C LEU A 147 -18.87 13.01 -7.87
N PRO A 148 -17.69 13.52 -8.25
CA PRO A 148 -16.63 12.82 -8.96
C PRO A 148 -15.98 11.73 -8.11
N ALA A 149 -15.68 10.60 -8.72
CA ALA A 149 -14.91 9.52 -8.11
C ALA A 149 -13.50 9.52 -8.71
N THR A 150 -12.47 9.47 -7.87
CA THR A 150 -11.07 9.55 -8.30
C THR A 150 -10.30 8.35 -7.77
N ALA A 151 -9.53 7.73 -8.66
CA ALA A 151 -8.52 6.74 -8.30
C ALA A 151 -7.14 7.24 -8.67
N VAL A 152 -6.17 7.08 -7.78
CA VAL A 152 -4.76 7.44 -8.01
C VAL A 152 -3.92 6.21 -7.70
N ILE A 153 -3.05 5.83 -8.62
CA ILE A 153 -2.01 4.83 -8.39
C ILE A 153 -0.65 5.53 -8.54
N ARG A 154 0.14 5.51 -7.47
CA ARG A 154 1.55 5.85 -7.49
C ARG A 154 2.37 4.57 -7.37
N ARG A 155 3.20 4.31 -8.37
CA ARG A 155 4.04 3.12 -8.47
C ARG A 155 5.50 3.49 -8.23
N LEU A 156 6.10 2.88 -7.22
CA LEU A 156 7.54 2.95 -6.92
C LEU A 156 8.20 1.62 -7.27
N ARG A 157 9.35 1.66 -7.94
CA ARG A 157 10.22 0.49 -8.16
C ARG A 157 11.65 0.87 -7.81
N THR A 158 12.38 -0.02 -7.17
CA THR A 158 13.81 0.20 -6.88
C THR A 158 14.57 0.49 -8.18
N GLY A 159 15.34 1.59 -8.20
CA GLY A 159 16.15 1.99 -9.35
C GLY A 159 15.38 2.58 -10.52
N SER A 160 14.09 2.90 -10.36
CA SER A 160 13.27 3.59 -11.36
C SER A 160 12.65 4.86 -10.78
N GLU A 161 12.33 5.83 -11.64
CA GLU A 161 11.54 6.99 -11.21
C GLU A 161 10.10 6.57 -10.86
N PRO A 162 9.49 7.21 -9.83
CA PRO A 162 8.08 7.04 -9.53
C PRO A 162 7.19 7.42 -10.70
N VAL A 163 6.17 6.59 -10.94
CA VAL A 163 5.12 6.87 -11.92
C VAL A 163 3.81 7.09 -11.19
N VAL A 164 3.07 8.12 -11.60
CA VAL A 164 1.75 8.43 -11.02
C VAL A 164 0.73 8.48 -12.14
N ALA A 165 -0.37 7.76 -11.95
CA ALA A 165 -1.56 7.86 -12.78
C ALA A 165 -2.76 8.17 -11.89
N GLN A 166 -3.62 9.08 -12.34
CA GLN A 166 -4.89 9.44 -11.73
C GLN A 166 -5.99 9.30 -12.77
N LEU A 167 -7.08 8.64 -12.43
CA LEU A 167 -8.27 8.52 -13.25
C LEU A 167 -9.48 9.04 -12.48
N THR A 168 -10.22 9.97 -13.07
CA THR A 168 -11.39 10.60 -12.46
C THR A 168 -12.62 10.35 -13.31
N ALA A 169 -13.66 9.75 -12.74
CA ALA A 169 -14.98 9.69 -13.32
C ALA A 169 -15.76 10.93 -12.89
N GLU A 170 -16.18 11.76 -13.85
CA GLU A 170 -16.87 13.02 -13.61
C GLU A 170 -18.40 12.86 -13.63
N GLU A 171 -19.11 13.81 -13.01
CA GLU A 171 -20.59 13.87 -13.06
C GLU A 171 -21.14 13.99 -14.49
N THR A 172 -20.34 14.55 -15.41
CA THR A 172 -20.69 14.70 -16.82
C THR A 172 -20.68 13.39 -17.60
N GLY A 173 -20.16 12.30 -17.02
CA GLY A 173 -19.94 11.01 -17.66
C GLY A 173 -18.62 10.90 -18.43
N GLU A 174 -17.81 11.97 -18.48
CA GLU A 174 -16.45 11.91 -19.02
C GLU A 174 -15.47 11.34 -18.00
N TRP A 175 -14.41 10.72 -18.50
CA TRP A 175 -13.31 10.21 -17.67
C TRP A 175 -12.04 11.00 -17.97
N VAL A 176 -11.41 11.53 -16.93
CA VAL A 176 -10.19 12.34 -17.05
C VAL A 176 -9.01 11.53 -16.53
N LEU A 177 -8.07 11.23 -17.42
CA LEU A 177 -6.78 10.63 -17.11
C LEU A 177 -5.72 11.71 -16.92
N ARG A 178 -4.99 11.65 -15.81
CA ARG A 178 -3.76 12.41 -15.56
C ARG A 178 -2.62 11.44 -15.32
N SER A 179 -1.51 11.57 -16.03
CA SER A 179 -0.35 10.67 -15.85
C SER A 179 0.98 11.35 -16.09
N GLY A 180 2.03 10.86 -15.42
CA GLY A 180 3.39 11.33 -15.60
C GLY A 180 4.27 11.06 -14.38
N SER A 181 5.20 11.97 -14.10
CA SER A 181 6.02 11.96 -12.90
C SER A 181 5.37 12.80 -11.80
N GLU A 182 5.97 12.81 -10.61
CA GLU A 182 5.48 13.63 -9.50
C GLU A 182 5.49 15.15 -9.79
N SER A 183 6.31 15.59 -10.75
CA SER A 183 6.46 17.01 -11.11
C SER A 183 5.81 17.39 -12.44
N GLU A 184 5.56 16.44 -13.34
CA GLU A 184 5.07 16.71 -14.69
C GLU A 184 3.93 15.76 -15.05
N PHE A 185 2.75 16.32 -15.36
CA PHE A 185 1.56 15.55 -15.70
C PHE A 185 1.00 15.95 -17.06
N THR A 186 0.59 14.95 -17.83
CA THR A 186 -0.29 15.13 -19.00
C THR A 186 -1.71 14.80 -18.60
N GLN A 187 -2.68 15.58 -19.10
CA GLN A 187 -4.11 15.34 -18.87
C GLN A 187 -4.83 15.10 -20.19
N THR A 188 -5.70 14.09 -20.21
CA THR A 188 -6.52 13.72 -21.39
C THR A 188 -7.93 13.33 -20.93
N SER A 189 -8.96 13.79 -21.65
CA SER A 189 -10.34 13.29 -21.48
C SER A 189 -10.55 12.11 -22.42
N LEU A 190 -11.11 11.02 -21.91
CA LEU A 190 -11.27 9.75 -22.60
C LEU A 190 -12.69 9.19 -22.37
N PRO A 191 -13.24 8.44 -23.34
CA PRO A 191 -14.38 7.56 -23.10
C PRO A 191 -14.07 6.51 -22.03
N GLN A 192 -15.08 6.06 -21.27
CA GLN A 192 -14.93 5.09 -20.18
C GLN A 192 -14.30 3.77 -20.63
N ASP A 193 -14.67 3.26 -21.81
CA ASP A 193 -14.18 2.01 -22.38
C ASP A 193 -12.70 2.07 -22.80
N GLU A 194 -12.19 3.26 -23.10
CA GLU A 194 -10.78 3.50 -23.41
C GLU A 194 -9.94 3.88 -22.18
N ALA A 195 -10.56 4.55 -21.20
CA ALA A 195 -9.92 5.12 -20.03
C ALA A 195 -9.13 4.09 -19.22
N THR A 196 -9.69 2.89 -19.05
CA THR A 196 -9.05 1.80 -18.29
C THR A 196 -7.76 1.31 -18.95
N ALA A 197 -7.77 1.13 -20.28
CA ALA A 197 -6.60 0.68 -21.02
C ALA A 197 -5.50 1.75 -21.00
N ALA A 198 -5.87 3.02 -21.15
CA ALA A 198 -4.94 4.15 -21.06
C ALA A 198 -4.33 4.28 -19.65
N PHE A 199 -5.14 4.10 -18.60
CA PHE A 199 -4.68 4.11 -17.21
C PHE A 199 -3.67 3.00 -16.91
N LYS A 200 -3.92 1.78 -17.41
CA LYS A 200 -2.96 0.67 -17.33
C LYS A 200 -1.66 0.99 -18.07
N ALA A 201 -1.74 1.52 -19.28
CA ALA A 201 -0.56 1.90 -20.07
C ALA A 201 0.29 2.98 -19.37
N ALA A 202 -0.37 3.91 -18.67
CA ALA A 202 0.29 4.95 -17.91
C ALA A 202 1.10 4.44 -16.70
N LEU A 203 0.87 3.20 -16.24
CA LEU A 203 1.53 2.61 -15.08
C LEU A 203 2.69 1.66 -15.44
N ALA A 204 2.95 1.43 -16.73
CA ALA A 204 3.92 0.44 -17.22
C ALA A 204 5.38 0.76 -16.82
#